data_AF-A0A6G7T609-F1
#
_entry.id   AF-A0A6G7T609-F1
#
_cell.length_a   1.000
_cell.length_b   1.000
_cell.length_c   1.000
_cell.angle_alpha   90.00
_cell.angle_beta   90.00
_cell.angle_gamma   90.00
#
_symmetry.space_group_name_H-M   'P 1'
#
loop_
_entity.id
_entity.type
_entity.pdbx_description
1 polymer ?
#
loop_
_entity_poly.entity_id
_entity_poly.type
_entity_poly.pdbx_seq_one_letter_code
_entity_poly.pdbx_strand_id
1 'polypeptide(L)'
;MHPRTLLTRSDLLRWQARAEDPATVTEAFTDLLEKMQQILGPDHPTTLKTRSYLARFRGERGNAADAVRELSGLLADQERILGSHHPDTTTTRNELARRRR
;
A
#
# COMPACT_ATOMS: atom_id res chain seq x y z
N MET A 1 -15.65 13.77 -6.24
CA MET A 1 -14.30 13.27 -6.62
C MET A 1 -14.47 11.92 -7.31
N HIS A 2 -14.07 11.79 -8.58
CA HIS A 2 -14.32 10.55 -9.34
C HIS A 2 -13.27 9.45 -9.04
N PRO A 3 -13.66 8.17 -8.97
CA PRO A 3 -12.76 7.02 -8.76
C PRO A 3 -11.53 6.99 -9.69
N ARG A 4 -11.69 7.42 -10.95
CA ARG A 4 -10.59 7.48 -11.93
C ARG A 4 -9.50 8.48 -11.53
N THR A 5 -9.86 9.57 -10.87
CA THR A 5 -8.90 10.59 -10.39
C THR A 5 -8.02 10.05 -9.26
N LEU A 6 -8.56 9.17 -8.41
CA LEU A 6 -7.79 8.52 -7.35
C LEU A 6 -6.76 7.54 -7.92
N LEU A 7 -7.10 6.86 -9.01
CA LEU A 7 -6.20 5.95 -9.72
C LEU A 7 -5.00 6.71 -10.30
N THR A 8 -5.26 7.77 -11.06
CA THR A 8 -4.21 8.63 -11.64
C THR A 8 -3.34 9.26 -10.56
N ARG A 9 -3.93 9.65 -9.43
CA ARG A 9 -3.18 10.21 -8.29
C ARG A 9 -2.31 9.17 -7.60
N SER A 10 -2.78 7.93 -7.46
CA SER A 10 -1.95 6.83 -6.92
C SER A 10 -0.77 6.48 -7.85
N ASP A 11 -0.99 6.51 -9.16
CA ASP A 11 0.07 6.28 -10.14
C ASP A 11 1.05 7.46 -10.19
N LEU A 12 0.57 8.70 -10.07
CA LEU A 12 1.43 9.89 -9.99
C LEU A 12 2.29 9.87 -8.72
N LEU A 13 1.69 9.61 -7.56
CA LEU A 13 2.43 9.48 -6.30
C LEU A 13 3.44 8.33 -6.36
N ARG A 14 3.12 7.24 -7.07
CA ARG A 14 4.07 6.15 -7.33
C ARG A 14 5.29 6.63 -8.14
N TRP A 15 5.09 7.50 -9.12
CA TRP A 15 6.20 8.11 -9.89
C TRP A 15 6.98 9.12 -9.05
N GLN A 16 6.30 9.97 -8.28
CA GLN A 16 6.91 10.97 -7.40
C GLN A 16 7.69 10.32 -6.26
N ALA A 17 7.26 9.17 -5.76
CA ALA A 17 7.98 8.41 -4.74
C ALA A 17 9.41 8.00 -5.13
N ARG A 18 9.72 8.05 -6.42
CA ARG A 18 11.05 7.75 -6.96
C ARG A 18 11.91 8.99 -7.14
N ALA A 19 11.34 10.19 -7.01
CA ALA A 19 11.96 11.48 -7.29
C ALA A 19 11.92 12.47 -6.11
N GLU A 20 11.05 12.29 -5.12
CA GLU A 20 10.84 13.20 -3.99
C GLU A 20 11.23 12.60 -2.64
N ASP A 21 11.29 13.45 -1.60
CA ASP A 21 11.52 13.04 -0.21
C ASP A 21 10.48 11.99 0.21
N PRO A 22 10.91 10.83 0.71
CA PRO A 22 9.99 9.76 1.10
C PRO A 22 9.00 10.15 2.21
N ALA A 23 9.16 11.30 2.88
CA ALA A 23 8.31 11.76 3.98
C ALA A 23 7.02 12.35 3.42
N THR A 24 7.18 13.32 2.51
CA THR A 24 6.10 13.98 1.78
C THR A 24 5.25 12.97 1.03
N VAL A 25 5.90 11.98 0.43
CA VAL A 25 5.24 10.89 -0.31
C VAL A 25 4.40 10.03 0.64
N THR A 26 4.89 9.72 1.84
CA THR A 26 4.16 8.91 2.83
C THR A 26 2.91 9.62 3.34
N GLU A 27 2.99 10.93 3.62
CA GLU A 27 1.81 11.73 4.01
C GLU A 27 0.77 11.79 2.89
N ALA A 28 1.21 12.06 1.65
CA ALA A 28 0.30 12.12 0.50
C ALA A 28 -0.39 10.76 0.22
N PHE A 29 0.32 9.65 0.39
CA PHE A 29 -0.29 8.32 0.29
C PHE A 29 -1.26 8.02 1.44
N THR A 30 -1.01 8.56 2.64
CA THR A 30 -1.89 8.37 3.80
C THR A 30 -3.23 9.09 3.60
N ASP A 31 -3.19 10.37 3.18
CA ASP A 31 -4.41 11.14 2.84
C ASP A 31 -5.17 10.50 1.67
N LEU A 32 -4.45 9.99 0.66
CA LEU A 32 -5.08 9.26 -0.45
C LEU A 32 -5.75 7.97 0.03
N LEU A 33 -5.13 7.24 0.96
CA LEU A 33 -5.68 6.01 1.50
C LEU A 33 -6.99 6.26 2.26
N GLU A 34 -7.06 7.29 3.10
CA GLU A 34 -8.29 7.65 3.81
C GLU A 34 -9.44 7.97 2.84
N LYS A 35 -9.16 8.74 1.79
CA LYS A 35 -10.13 9.05 0.75
C LYS A 35 -10.56 7.80 -0.03
N MET A 36 -9.62 6.91 -0.35
CA MET A 36 -9.92 5.64 -1.02
C MET A 36 -10.78 4.73 -0.14
N GLN A 37 -10.50 4.66 1.17
CA GLN A 37 -11.32 3.88 2.12
C GLN A 37 -12.74 4.42 2.22
N GLN A 38 -12.93 5.75 2.24
CA GLN A 38 -14.26 6.35 2.29
C GLN A 38 -15.06 6.20 0.99
N ILE A 39 -14.41 6.29 -0.17
CA ILE A 39 -15.09 6.31 -1.48
C ILE A 39 -15.27 4.90 -2.05
N LEU A 40 -14.22 4.08 -2.00
CA LEU A 40 -14.16 2.76 -2.64
C LEU A 40 -14.34 1.62 -1.63
N GLY A 41 -14.12 1.89 -0.34
CA GLY A 41 -14.09 0.89 0.71
C GLY A 41 -12.69 0.36 1.00
N PRO A 42 -12.47 -0.20 2.20
CA PRO A 42 -11.20 -0.79 2.62
C PRO A 42 -10.80 -2.02 1.80
N ASP A 43 -11.78 -2.72 1.25
CA ASP A 43 -11.60 -3.98 0.51
C ASP A 43 -11.35 -3.77 -1.00
N HIS A 44 -11.41 -2.53 -1.49
CA HIS A 44 -11.21 -2.29 -2.92
C HIS A 44 -9.74 -2.58 -3.33
N PRO A 45 -9.49 -3.25 -4.47
CA PRO A 45 -8.13 -3.61 -4.92
C PRO A 45 -7.15 -2.43 -4.93
N THR A 46 -7.59 -1.26 -5.41
CA THR A 46 -6.78 -0.03 -5.40
C THR A 46 -6.41 0.42 -3.99
N THR A 47 -7.32 0.29 -3.02
CA THR A 47 -7.07 0.63 -1.61
C THR A 47 -6.02 -0.32 -1.01
N LEU A 48 -6.16 -1.63 -1.26
CA LEU A 48 -5.18 -2.64 -0.81
C LEU A 48 -3.80 -2.40 -1.40
N LYS A 49 -3.73 -2.06 -2.70
CA LYS A 49 -2.49 -1.72 -3.38
C LYS A 49 -1.79 -0.51 -2.76
N THR A 50 -2.54 0.55 -2.46
CA THR A 50 -2.02 1.75 -1.78
C THR A 50 -1.49 1.42 -0.37
N ARG A 51 -2.18 0.57 0.39
CA ARG A 51 -1.71 0.08 1.70
C ARG A 51 -0.36 -0.65 1.60
N SER A 52 -0.17 -1.48 0.57
CA SER A 52 1.08 -2.23 0.36
C SER A 52 2.27 -1.28 0.20
N TYR A 53 2.09 -0.21 -0.59
CA TYR A 53 3.14 0.78 -0.80
C TYR A 53 3.49 1.53 0.47
N LEU A 54 2.50 1.98 1.25
CA LEU A 54 2.74 2.66 2.53
C LEU A 54 3.53 1.78 3.51
N ALA A 55 3.12 0.52 3.67
CA ALA A 55 3.80 -0.41 4.57
C ALA A 55 5.25 -0.68 4.12
N ARG A 56 5.50 -0.76 2.80
CA ARG A 56 6.85 -0.87 2.25
C ARG A 56 7.71 0.34 2.61
N PHE A 57 7.21 1.56 2.37
CA PHE A 57 7.91 2.82 2.67
C PHE A 57 8.18 2.98 4.17
N ARG A 58 7.21 2.66 5.03
CA ARG A 58 7.38 2.71 6.49
C ARG A 58 8.52 1.81 6.97
N GLY A 59 8.62 0.60 6.43
CA GLY A 59 9.73 -0.28 6.80
C GLY A 59 11.07 0.05 6.12
N GLU A 60 11.10 0.81 5.02
CA GLU A 60 12.36 1.38 4.49
C GLU A 60 12.91 2.47 5.42
N ARG A 61 12.04 3.17 6.15
CA ARG A 61 12.42 4.17 7.17
C ARG A 61 12.82 3.58 8.53
N GLY A 62 13.04 2.26 8.61
CA GLY A 62 13.61 1.60 9.79
C GLY A 62 12.62 1.05 10.80
N ASN A 63 11.31 1.25 10.61
CA ASN A 63 10.30 0.64 11.48
C ASN A 63 9.84 -0.71 10.94
N ALA A 64 10.74 -1.69 10.99
CA ALA A 64 10.49 -3.03 10.44
C ALA A 64 9.36 -3.77 11.16
N ALA A 65 9.22 -3.60 12.48
CA ALA A 65 8.20 -4.27 13.27
C ALA A 65 6.77 -3.82 12.90
N ASP A 66 6.56 -2.50 12.80
CA ASP A 66 5.25 -1.98 12.39
C ASP A 66 4.95 -2.29 10.93
N ALA A 67 5.95 -2.22 10.06
CA ALA A 67 5.79 -2.64 8.66
C ALA A 67 5.39 -4.12 8.55
N VAL A 68 5.98 -5.01 9.36
CA VAL A 68 5.61 -6.43 9.39
C VAL A 68 4.16 -6.63 9.87
N ARG A 69 3.72 -5.91 10.90
CA ARG A 69 2.32 -5.95 11.36
C ARG A 69 1.35 -5.51 10.27
N GLU A 70 1.63 -4.37 9.63
CA GLU A 70 0.78 -3.83 8.56
C GLU A 70 0.75 -4.73 7.32
N LEU A 71 1.91 -5.22 6.86
CA LEU A 71 2.00 -6.16 5.73
C LEU A 71 1.30 -7.49 6.03
N SER A 72 1.34 -7.97 7.28
CA SER A 72 0.66 -9.21 7.67
C SER A 72 -0.87 -9.07 7.60
N GLY A 73 -1.40 -7.97 8.13
CA GLY A 73 -2.84 -7.69 8.04
C GLY A 73 -3.29 -7.48 6.59
N LEU A 74 -2.49 -6.76 5.80
CA LEU A 74 -2.76 -6.55 4.38
C LEU A 74 -2.73 -7.85 3.59
N LEU A 75 -1.80 -8.76 3.88
CA LEU A 75 -1.71 -10.06 3.20
C LEU A 75 -2.99 -10.87 3.43
N ALA A 76 -3.52 -10.89 4.65
CA ALA A 76 -4.77 -11.58 4.95
C ALA A 76 -5.96 -10.99 4.16
N ASP A 77 -6.04 -9.65 4.06
CA ASP A 77 -7.06 -8.97 3.26
C ASP A 77 -6.91 -9.29 1.77
N GLN A 78 -5.68 -9.24 1.24
CA GLN A 78 -5.39 -9.55 -0.16
C GLN A 78 -5.68 -11.02 -0.49
N GLU A 79 -5.36 -11.96 0.39
CA GLU A 79 -5.67 -13.38 0.21
C GLU A 79 -7.18 -13.63 0.23
N ARG A 80 -7.93 -12.96 1.10
CA ARG A 80 -9.40 -13.06 1.16
C ARG A 80 -10.10 -12.48 -0.08
N ILE A 81 -9.62 -11.34 -0.57
CA ILE A 81 -10.32 -10.54 -1.59
C ILE A 81 -9.81 -10.85 -3.01
N LEU A 82 -8.49 -10.87 -3.20
CA LEU A 82 -7.85 -11.04 -4.50
C LEU A 82 -7.41 -12.49 -4.76
N GLY A 83 -7.27 -13.27 -3.68
CA GLY A 83 -6.74 -14.63 -3.73
C GLY A 83 -5.23 -14.70 -3.56
N SER A 84 -4.76 -15.91 -3.23
CA SER A 84 -3.35 -16.21 -2.92
C SER A 84 -2.39 -16.09 -4.11
N HIS A 85 -2.91 -16.18 -5.34
CA HIS A 85 -2.16 -16.14 -6.60
C HIS A 85 -2.13 -14.75 -7.25
N HIS A 86 -2.82 -13.77 -6.68
CA HIS A 86 -2.79 -12.43 -7.25
C HIS A 86 -1.37 -11.83 -7.19
N PRO A 87 -0.92 -11.09 -8.22
CA PRO A 87 0.40 -10.47 -8.23
C PRO A 87 0.68 -9.57 -7.02
N ASP A 88 -0.32 -8.81 -6.57
CA ASP A 88 -0.19 -7.94 -5.40
C ASP A 88 -0.02 -8.75 -4.09
N THR A 89 -0.76 -9.85 -3.93
CA THR A 89 -0.64 -10.76 -2.78
C THR A 89 0.76 -11.37 -2.72
N THR A 90 1.25 -11.84 -3.86
CA THR A 90 2.60 -12.41 -3.97
C THR A 90 3.68 -11.38 -3.66
N THR A 91 3.51 -10.14 -4.12
CA THR A 91 4.42 -9.03 -3.85
C THR A 91 4.49 -8.71 -2.35
N THR A 92 3.34 -8.58 -1.68
CA THR A 92 3.25 -8.34 -0.23
C THR A 92 3.88 -9.50 0.56
N ARG A 93 3.65 -10.75 0.14
CA ARG A 93 4.24 -11.94 0.76
C ARG A 93 5.76 -11.94 0.68
N ASN A 94 6.32 -11.60 -0.48
CA ASN A 94 7.78 -11.50 -0.68
C ASN A 94 8.38 -10.37 0.17
N GLU A 95 7.71 -9.22 0.26
CA GLU A 95 8.17 -8.10 1.09
C GLU A 95 8.15 -8.47 2.58
N LEU A 96 7.09 -9.15 3.03
CA LEU A 96 6.97 -9.64 4.40
C LEU A 96 8.09 -10.64 4.73
N ALA A 97 8.39 -11.57 3.81
CA ALA A 97 9.50 -12.51 3.97
C ALA A 97 10.85 -11.79 4.04
N ARG A 98 11.07 -10.76 3.22
CA ARG A 98 12.31 -9.95 3.24
C ARG A 98 12.48 -9.20 4.56
N ARG A 99 11.41 -8.70 5.15
CA ARG A 99 11.43 -7.90 6.39
C ARG A 99 11.46 -8.72 7.67
N ARG A 100 11.12 -10.01 7.60
CA ARG A 100 11.23 -10.97 8.70
C ARG A 100 12.57 -11.73 8.74
N ARG A 101 13.40 -11.55 7.71
CA ARG A 101 14.73 -12.18 7.58
C ARG A 101 15.82 -11.30 8.15
#